data_AF-A0A2H8TDX6-F1
#
_entry.id   AF-A0A2H8TDX6-F1
#
_cell.length_a   1.000
_cell.length_b   1.000
_cell.length_c   1.000
_cell.angle_alpha   90.00
_cell.angle_beta   90.00
_cell.angle_gamma   90.00
#
_symmetry.space_group_name_H-M   'P 1'
#
loop_
_entity.id
_entity.type
_entity.pdbx_description
1 polymer ?
#
loop_
_entity_poly.entity_id
_entity_poly.type
_entity_poly.pdbx_seq_one_letter_code
_entity_poly.pdbx_strand_id
1 'polypeptide(L)'
;MSNVIPTLPTYFITHGFLEGGDRPWLKEISRQILRRYDANVIIIDWEQGSGSPYTQAVANIRMVGRITAHLINVIRTELGLNVANVHLIGHSLGSHLCGYVGSVLQTNFGVTVGRITGLDPAEPHFSQTDPMVRLDPSDAMYVDIIHTDSRPFIKGGELGLGMSVPIGHLDFYPNGGENQPGCNQGMMKYINRENGSFYQGMRRFLACDHVRAHEYFNESINTVCNFVAIECDSYEEFLNGECFSCLSDTNPDGKICAEMGMRSLGHWKKYAPTIASSLDPNTSPHIRLYSLTNGDSPFCTYLYKVTLNLANSQLSKDHGGEVGHFLVQLEGTDSKSKLLNVFKEQHYKPGSVHRRVFGSNYVGTIKSVLLVWNHSTTMNILTWRFEAPVIYVESLTIETFNIGQKLKLCPPKLIALEAGLSFRMIPC
;
A
#
# COMPACT_ATOMS: atom_id res chain seq x y z
N MET A 1 37.87 12.17 -7.48
CA MET A 1 37.51 12.39 -6.06
C MET A 1 36.01 12.18 -5.95
N SER A 2 35.54 11.35 -5.01
CA SER A 2 34.10 11.23 -4.75
C SER A 2 33.67 12.39 -3.85
N ASN A 3 32.44 12.89 -4.04
CA ASN A 3 31.85 13.97 -3.24
C ASN A 3 31.05 13.43 -2.04
N VAL A 4 31.42 12.27 -1.49
CA VAL A 4 30.68 11.68 -0.35
C VAL A 4 30.95 12.51 0.90
N ILE A 5 29.90 13.07 1.49
CA ILE A 5 29.98 13.84 2.73
C ILE A 5 29.52 12.93 3.88
N PRO A 6 30.43 12.38 4.71
CA PRO A 6 30.16 11.29 5.66
C PRO A 6 29.20 11.67 6.81
N THR A 7 29.03 12.97 7.06
CA THR A 7 28.11 13.49 8.08
C THR A 7 26.66 13.58 7.60
N LEU A 8 26.41 13.49 6.28
CA LEU A 8 25.07 13.54 5.71
C LEU A 8 24.40 12.16 5.69
N PRO A 9 23.05 12.09 5.71
CA PRO A 9 22.32 10.86 5.42
C PRO A 9 22.77 10.25 4.09
N THR A 10 22.92 8.93 4.06
CA THR A 10 23.41 8.21 2.87
C THR A 10 22.41 7.15 2.46
N TYR A 11 21.89 7.27 1.23
CA TYR A 11 20.90 6.37 0.66
C TYR A 11 21.56 5.48 -0.38
N PHE A 12 21.44 4.18 -0.22
CA PHE A 12 21.79 3.22 -1.27
C PHE A 12 20.51 2.72 -1.92
N ILE A 13 20.45 2.70 -3.25
CA ILE A 13 19.28 2.26 -4.01
C ILE A 13 19.70 1.15 -4.97
N THR A 14 18.99 0.02 -4.99
CA THR A 14 19.33 -1.13 -5.84
C THR A 14 18.11 -1.70 -6.57
N HIS A 15 18.36 -2.15 -7.80
CA HIS A 15 17.35 -2.73 -8.69
C HIS A 15 17.21 -4.25 -8.51
N GLY A 16 16.26 -4.81 -9.26
CA GLY A 16 15.94 -6.24 -9.26
C GLY A 16 16.48 -7.03 -10.45
N PHE A 17 15.83 -8.16 -10.72
CA PHE A 17 16.12 -9.07 -11.83
C PHE A 17 15.88 -8.41 -13.20
N LEU A 18 16.77 -8.65 -14.18
CA LEU A 18 16.69 -8.10 -15.54
C LEU A 18 16.65 -6.56 -15.62
N GLU A 19 17.27 -5.89 -14.64
CA GLU A 19 17.39 -4.44 -14.54
C GLU A 19 18.84 -3.98 -14.40
N GLY A 20 19.08 -2.68 -14.45
CA GLY A 20 20.40 -2.07 -14.30
C GLY A 20 20.31 -0.72 -13.60
N GLY A 21 21.45 -0.18 -13.19
CA GLY A 21 21.54 1.09 -12.46
C GLY A 21 21.07 2.32 -13.23
N ASP A 22 20.96 2.21 -14.55
CA ASP A 22 20.47 3.25 -15.46
C ASP A 22 18.96 3.55 -15.33
N ARG A 23 18.17 2.62 -14.77
CA ARG A 23 16.70 2.65 -14.86
C ARG A 23 16.12 4.02 -14.43
N PRO A 24 15.16 4.57 -15.18
CA PRO A 24 14.59 5.89 -14.87
C PRO A 24 14.04 6.04 -13.45
N TRP A 25 13.47 4.97 -12.89
CA TRP A 25 12.90 5.00 -11.54
C TRP A 25 13.97 5.19 -10.45
N LEU A 26 15.17 4.64 -10.61
CA LEU A 26 16.30 4.83 -9.69
C LEU A 26 16.76 6.30 -9.68
N LYS A 27 16.91 6.88 -10.88
CA LYS A 27 17.28 8.28 -11.08
C LYS A 27 16.22 9.22 -10.49
N GLU A 28 14.95 8.89 -10.68
CA GLU A 28 13.82 9.66 -10.17
C GLU A 28 13.76 9.64 -8.64
N ILE A 29 13.87 8.47 -7.99
CA ILE A 29 13.95 8.38 -6.52
C ILE A 29 15.16 9.17 -6.01
N SER A 30 16.33 9.01 -6.64
CA SER A 30 17.54 9.77 -6.28
C SER A 30 17.29 11.28 -6.32
N ARG A 31 16.65 11.76 -7.39
CA ARG A 31 16.28 13.16 -7.54
C ARG A 31 15.27 13.62 -6.49
N GLN A 32 14.27 12.79 -6.14
CA GLN A 32 13.29 13.14 -5.12
C GLN A 32 13.93 13.21 -3.72
N ILE A 33 14.85 12.31 -3.40
CA ILE A 33 15.63 12.34 -2.15
C ILE A 33 16.45 13.63 -2.08
N LEU A 34 17.23 13.94 -3.13
CA LEU A 34 18.08 15.14 -3.17
C LEU A 34 17.30 16.45 -3.21
N ARG A 35 16.03 16.44 -3.64
CA ARG A 35 15.15 17.62 -3.51
C ARG A 35 14.68 17.85 -2.07
N ARG A 36 14.64 16.80 -1.25
CA ARG A 36 14.11 16.84 0.11
C ARG A 36 15.20 16.97 1.17
N TYR A 37 16.32 16.32 0.95
CA TYR A 37 17.40 16.15 1.91
C TYR A 37 18.74 16.54 1.26
N ASP A 38 19.59 17.20 2.04
CA ASP A 38 21.02 17.26 1.74
C ASP A 38 21.63 15.91 2.12
N ALA A 39 21.97 15.09 1.12
CA ALA A 39 22.25 13.68 1.30
C ALA A 39 23.20 13.13 0.23
N ASN A 40 23.87 12.02 0.56
CA ASN A 40 24.54 11.19 -0.44
C ASN A 40 23.53 10.18 -1.00
N VAL A 41 23.50 10.00 -2.32
CA VAL A 41 22.71 8.94 -2.97
C VAL A 41 23.63 8.09 -3.83
N ILE A 42 23.61 6.78 -3.61
CA ILE A 42 24.49 5.81 -4.27
C ILE A 42 23.61 4.72 -4.90
N ILE A 43 23.71 4.54 -6.21
CA ILE A 43 23.02 3.46 -6.91
C ILE A 43 23.94 2.24 -6.92
N ILE A 44 23.44 1.11 -6.44
CA ILE A 44 24.12 -0.19 -6.54
C ILE A 44 23.69 -0.81 -7.87
N ASP A 45 24.51 -0.60 -8.89
CA ASP A 45 24.32 -1.22 -10.19
C ASP A 45 24.96 -2.60 -10.25
N TRP A 46 24.14 -3.62 -10.46
CA TRP A 46 24.58 -5.00 -10.62
C TRP A 46 23.98 -5.64 -11.87
N GLU A 47 23.74 -4.84 -12.92
CA GLU A 47 23.11 -5.25 -14.18
C GLU A 47 23.67 -6.57 -14.73
N GLN A 48 25.01 -6.68 -14.81
CA GLN A 48 25.70 -7.86 -15.34
C GLN A 48 25.43 -9.14 -14.53
N GLY A 49 25.13 -9.00 -13.24
CA GLY A 49 24.80 -10.12 -12.35
C GLY A 49 23.30 -10.37 -12.21
N SER A 50 22.44 -9.48 -12.73
CA SER A 50 20.98 -9.53 -12.59
C SER A 50 20.27 -10.27 -13.72
N GLY A 51 21.01 -10.68 -14.74
CA GLY A 51 20.52 -11.37 -15.91
C GLY A 51 20.05 -12.82 -15.65
N SER A 52 19.44 -13.42 -16.66
CA SER A 52 19.08 -14.84 -16.67
C SER A 52 20.33 -15.74 -16.60
N PRO A 53 20.26 -16.93 -15.96
CA PRO A 53 19.09 -17.54 -15.30
C PRO A 53 18.79 -16.96 -13.91
N TYR A 54 17.50 -16.98 -13.52
CA TYR A 54 17.03 -16.41 -12.24
C TYR A 54 17.77 -16.99 -11.02
N THR A 55 18.02 -18.29 -11.01
CA THR A 55 18.79 -18.97 -9.94
C THR A 55 20.20 -18.41 -9.78
N GLN A 56 20.85 -18.02 -10.89
CA GLN A 56 22.16 -17.38 -10.84
C GLN A 56 22.07 -15.95 -10.32
N ALA A 57 21.06 -15.18 -10.72
CA ALA A 57 20.83 -13.84 -10.18
C ALA A 57 20.60 -13.88 -8.65
N VAL A 58 19.81 -14.85 -8.16
CA VAL A 58 19.61 -15.12 -6.72
C VAL A 58 20.95 -15.41 -6.02
N ALA A 59 21.84 -16.21 -6.61
CA ALA A 59 23.15 -16.47 -6.04
C ALA A 59 24.05 -15.21 -6.05
N ASN A 60 24.01 -14.43 -7.13
CA ASN A 60 24.86 -13.26 -7.33
C ASN A 60 24.60 -12.16 -6.29
N ILE A 61 23.35 -11.93 -5.89
CA ILE A 61 23.04 -10.86 -4.92
C ILE A 61 23.72 -11.08 -3.55
N ARG A 62 24.09 -12.32 -3.20
CA ARG A 62 24.90 -12.61 -1.99
C ARG A 62 26.29 -11.98 -2.09
N MET A 63 26.92 -12.12 -3.25
CA MET A 63 28.24 -11.54 -3.51
C MET A 63 28.16 -10.01 -3.58
N VAL A 64 27.16 -9.48 -4.29
CA VAL A 64 26.95 -8.02 -4.41
C VAL A 64 26.66 -7.39 -3.04
N GLY A 65 25.84 -8.05 -2.21
CA GLY A 65 25.58 -7.61 -0.83
C GLY A 65 26.86 -7.57 0.00
N ARG A 66 27.71 -8.59 -0.09
CA ARG A 66 29.01 -8.61 0.61
C ARG A 66 29.94 -7.49 0.14
N ILE A 67 30.05 -7.26 -1.18
CA ILE A 67 30.88 -6.18 -1.75
C ILE A 67 30.38 -4.82 -1.24
N THR A 68 29.06 -4.60 -1.28
CA THR A 68 28.44 -3.34 -0.85
C THR A 68 28.64 -3.10 0.65
N ALA A 69 28.53 -4.14 1.49
CA ALA A 69 28.82 -4.02 2.92
C ALA A 69 30.29 -3.65 3.19
N HIS A 70 31.25 -4.20 2.43
CA HIS A 70 32.65 -3.81 2.55
C HIS A 70 32.86 -2.37 2.11
N LEU A 71 32.19 -1.91 1.04
CA LEU A 71 32.22 -0.51 0.62
C LEU A 71 31.70 0.42 1.72
N ILE A 72 30.55 0.11 2.32
CA ILE A 72 29.99 0.90 3.44
C ILE A 72 30.98 0.93 4.61
N ASN A 73 31.61 -0.20 4.94
CA ASN A 73 32.61 -0.24 6.00
C ASN A 73 33.86 0.59 5.66
N VAL A 74 34.34 0.58 4.42
CA VAL A 74 35.44 1.45 3.98
C VAL A 74 35.06 2.92 4.11
N ILE A 75 33.85 3.32 3.68
CA ILE A 75 33.39 4.70 3.84
C ILE A 75 33.29 5.06 5.34
N ARG A 76 32.87 4.13 6.20
CA ARG A 76 32.87 4.30 7.66
C ARG A 76 34.28 4.50 8.21
N THR A 77 35.23 3.62 7.89
CA THR A 77 36.56 3.65 8.51
C THR A 77 37.42 4.79 7.98
N GLU A 78 37.33 5.08 6.69
CA GLU A 78 38.18 6.08 6.04
C GLU A 78 37.59 7.49 6.08
N LEU A 79 36.25 7.62 6.02
CA LEU A 79 35.58 8.92 5.97
C LEU A 79 34.75 9.22 7.23
N GLY A 80 34.53 8.27 8.14
CA GLY A 80 33.76 8.49 9.36
C GLY A 80 32.24 8.47 9.16
N LEU A 81 31.74 7.80 8.11
CA LEU A 81 30.30 7.61 7.92
C LEU A 81 29.67 6.90 9.12
N ASN A 82 28.60 7.49 9.65
CA ASN A 82 27.76 6.82 10.64
C ASN A 82 26.81 5.84 9.94
N VAL A 83 27.02 4.53 10.15
CA VAL A 83 26.20 3.45 9.55
C VAL A 83 24.73 3.50 10.01
N ALA A 84 24.44 4.10 11.17
CA ALA A 84 23.07 4.35 11.61
C ALA A 84 22.33 5.43 10.77
N ASN A 85 23.07 6.23 9.98
CA ASN A 85 22.51 7.21 9.03
C ASN A 85 22.38 6.65 7.60
N VAL A 86 22.67 5.36 7.41
CA VAL A 86 22.53 4.69 6.12
C VAL A 86 21.13 4.11 5.96
N HIS A 87 20.52 4.37 4.81
CA HIS A 87 19.24 3.80 4.40
C HIS A 87 19.42 3.02 3.09
N LEU A 88 19.23 1.70 3.14
CA LEU A 88 19.25 0.84 1.97
C LEU A 88 17.82 0.68 1.42
N ILE A 89 17.63 0.89 0.13
CA ILE A 89 16.34 0.79 -0.57
C ILE A 89 16.51 -0.21 -1.70
N GLY A 90 15.86 -1.37 -1.60
CA GLY A 90 15.94 -2.42 -2.60
C GLY A 90 14.58 -2.72 -3.21
N HIS A 91 14.54 -2.99 -4.51
CA HIS A 91 13.34 -3.49 -5.19
C HIS A 91 13.53 -4.93 -5.66
N SER A 92 12.50 -5.78 -5.53
CA SER A 92 12.54 -7.16 -5.99
C SER A 92 13.70 -7.96 -5.36
N LEU A 93 14.57 -8.60 -6.15
CA LEU A 93 15.84 -9.21 -5.69
C LEU A 93 16.75 -8.23 -4.95
N GLY A 94 16.69 -6.94 -5.29
CA GLY A 94 17.43 -5.89 -4.61
C GLY A 94 17.06 -5.75 -3.12
N SER A 95 15.83 -6.11 -2.73
CA SER A 95 15.42 -6.14 -1.32
C SER A 95 16.25 -7.14 -0.52
N HIS A 96 16.47 -8.34 -1.06
CA HIS A 96 17.30 -9.37 -0.43
C HIS A 96 18.79 -9.03 -0.48
N LEU A 97 19.24 -8.35 -1.55
CA LEU A 97 20.58 -7.77 -1.61
C LEU A 97 20.81 -6.83 -0.41
N CYS A 98 19.87 -5.94 -0.12
CA CYS A 98 19.94 -5.06 1.06
C CYS A 98 19.98 -5.85 2.38
N GLY A 99 19.23 -6.94 2.51
CA GLY A 99 19.32 -7.85 3.65
C GLY A 99 20.72 -8.42 3.84
N TYR A 100 21.34 -8.95 2.76
CA TYR A 100 22.72 -9.42 2.80
C TYR A 100 23.73 -8.31 3.17
N VAL A 101 23.51 -7.07 2.74
CA VAL A 101 24.35 -5.94 3.18
C VAL A 101 24.25 -5.75 4.70
N GLY A 102 23.03 -5.69 5.23
CA GLY A 102 22.76 -5.54 6.66
C GLY A 102 23.37 -6.67 7.49
N SER A 103 23.11 -7.91 7.11
CA SER A 103 23.66 -9.11 7.75
C SER A 103 25.19 -9.12 7.76
N VAL A 104 25.85 -8.79 6.64
CA VAL A 104 27.31 -8.74 6.56
C VAL A 104 27.89 -7.60 7.40
N LEU A 105 27.25 -6.43 7.43
CA LEU A 105 27.67 -5.32 8.29
C LEU A 105 27.68 -5.71 9.77
N GLN A 106 26.67 -6.45 10.21
CA GLN A 106 26.57 -6.91 11.59
C GLN A 106 27.59 -8.02 11.89
N THR A 107 27.59 -9.08 11.08
CA THR A 107 28.39 -10.29 11.34
C THR A 107 29.88 -10.10 11.16
N ASN A 108 30.31 -9.30 10.17
CA ASN A 108 31.74 -9.12 9.88
C ASN A 108 32.34 -7.84 10.48
N PHE A 109 31.53 -6.80 10.70
CA PHE A 109 32.03 -5.49 11.13
C PHE A 109 31.42 -4.99 12.44
N GLY A 110 30.48 -5.73 13.03
CA GLY A 110 29.89 -5.39 14.33
C GLY A 110 29.07 -4.09 14.30
N VAL A 111 28.52 -3.70 13.15
CA VAL A 111 27.73 -2.48 12.98
C VAL A 111 26.38 -2.77 12.34
N THR A 112 25.33 -2.11 12.82
CA THR A 112 23.96 -2.29 12.32
C THR A 112 23.57 -1.10 11.46
N VAL A 113 23.04 -1.37 10.26
CA VAL A 113 22.56 -0.32 9.35
C VAL A 113 21.28 0.33 9.89
N GLY A 114 21.15 1.64 9.67
CA GLY A 114 20.04 2.43 10.21
C GLY A 114 18.66 1.99 9.72
N ARG A 115 18.51 1.79 8.41
CA ARG A 115 17.23 1.40 7.82
C ARG A 115 17.40 0.56 6.55
N ILE A 116 16.53 -0.44 6.38
CA ILE A 116 16.30 -1.09 5.09
C ILE A 116 14.83 -0.90 4.69
N THR A 117 14.57 -0.49 3.46
CA THR A 117 13.24 -0.56 2.85
C THR A 117 13.23 -1.60 1.74
N GLY A 118 12.37 -2.61 1.88
CA GLY A 118 12.11 -3.62 0.85
C GLY A 118 10.91 -3.23 0.00
N LEU A 119 11.11 -3.04 -1.29
CA LEU A 119 10.06 -2.68 -2.26
C LEU A 119 9.69 -3.96 -3.01
N ASP A 120 8.59 -4.57 -2.60
CA ASP A 120 8.06 -5.85 -3.08
C ASP A 120 9.15 -6.95 -3.21
N PRO A 121 9.72 -7.42 -2.08
CA PRO A 121 10.77 -8.44 -2.08
C PRO A 121 10.35 -9.70 -2.84
N ALA A 122 11.23 -10.26 -3.66
CA ALA A 122 10.87 -11.35 -4.58
C ALA A 122 10.54 -12.67 -3.84
N GLU A 123 9.43 -13.32 -4.20
CA GLU A 123 9.02 -14.60 -3.60
C GLU A 123 9.94 -15.79 -3.98
N PRO A 124 10.21 -16.03 -5.29
CA PRO A 124 10.86 -17.27 -5.71
C PRO A 124 12.28 -17.38 -5.14
N HIS A 125 12.56 -18.52 -4.51
CA HIS A 125 13.82 -18.86 -3.79
C HIS A 125 14.06 -18.17 -2.44
N PHE A 126 13.12 -17.36 -1.93
CA PHE A 126 13.24 -16.69 -0.62
C PHE A 126 12.07 -16.95 0.32
N SER A 127 10.85 -17.12 -0.20
CA SER A 127 9.69 -17.41 0.64
C SER A 127 9.90 -18.73 1.39
N GLN A 128 9.56 -18.72 2.68
CA GLN A 128 9.70 -19.87 3.59
C GLN A 128 11.15 -20.38 3.76
N THR A 129 12.15 -19.59 3.40
CA THR A 129 13.55 -19.90 3.74
C THR A 129 13.91 -19.37 5.12
N ASP A 130 15.03 -19.88 5.64
CA ASP A 130 15.69 -19.32 6.83
C ASP A 130 15.94 -17.81 6.67
N PRO A 131 15.76 -16.99 7.72
CA PRO A 131 16.08 -15.57 7.71
C PRO A 131 17.45 -15.23 7.12
N MET A 132 18.47 -16.07 7.33
CA MET A 132 19.82 -15.89 6.79
C MET A 132 19.87 -15.82 5.25
N VAL A 133 18.85 -16.34 4.56
CA VAL A 133 18.80 -16.43 3.09
C VAL A 133 18.00 -15.28 2.48
N ARG A 134 17.26 -14.48 3.27
CA ARG A 134 16.36 -13.45 2.77
C ARG A 134 16.53 -12.13 3.54
N LEU A 135 15.68 -11.16 3.23
CA LEU A 135 15.55 -9.95 4.05
C LEU A 135 14.77 -10.31 5.31
N ASP A 136 15.19 -9.76 6.43
CA ASP A 136 14.61 -10.01 7.76
C ASP A 136 14.68 -8.78 8.66
N PRO A 137 13.81 -8.62 9.68
CA PRO A 137 13.86 -7.47 10.58
C PRO A 137 15.20 -7.33 11.29
N SER A 138 15.92 -8.44 11.52
CA SER A 138 17.24 -8.43 12.15
C SER A 138 18.33 -7.76 11.31
N ASP A 139 18.14 -7.54 10.00
CA ASP A 139 19.18 -7.01 9.11
C ASP A 139 19.49 -5.51 9.33
N ALA A 140 18.62 -4.77 10.03
CA ALA A 140 18.79 -3.34 10.31
C ALA A 140 18.14 -2.91 11.63
N MET A 141 18.45 -1.70 12.09
CA MET A 141 17.76 -1.10 13.24
C MET A 141 16.26 -0.88 12.96
N TYR A 142 15.89 -0.74 11.69
CA TYR A 142 14.51 -0.66 11.22
C TYR A 142 14.40 -1.21 9.80
N VAL A 143 13.38 -2.03 9.58
CA VAL A 143 13.09 -2.66 8.28
C VAL A 143 11.62 -2.40 7.97
N ASP A 144 11.34 -1.81 6.83
CA ASP A 144 9.97 -1.60 6.36
C ASP A 144 9.75 -2.12 4.94
N ILE A 145 8.63 -2.80 4.73
CA ILE A 145 8.36 -3.51 3.47
C ILE A 145 7.09 -2.96 2.83
N ILE A 146 7.11 -2.79 1.52
CA ILE A 146 5.92 -2.46 0.72
C ILE A 146 5.61 -3.65 -0.17
N HIS A 147 4.52 -4.36 0.10
CA HIS A 147 4.04 -5.50 -0.67
C HIS A 147 3.03 -5.01 -1.73
N THR A 148 3.26 -5.32 -2.99
CA THR A 148 2.36 -4.90 -4.08
C THR A 148 1.97 -6.01 -5.04
N ASP A 149 2.71 -7.12 -5.08
CA ASP A 149 2.44 -8.27 -5.94
C ASP A 149 2.51 -9.62 -5.18
N SER A 150 1.88 -9.68 -4.01
CA SER A 150 1.99 -10.80 -3.08
C SER A 150 1.09 -12.01 -3.41
N ARG A 151 0.64 -12.16 -4.66
CA ARG A 151 -0.15 -13.33 -5.09
C ARG A 151 0.77 -14.57 -5.11
N PRO A 152 0.26 -15.78 -4.83
CA PRO A 152 1.11 -16.97 -4.88
C PRO A 152 1.69 -17.21 -6.28
N PHE A 153 3.01 -17.37 -6.40
CA PHE A 153 3.68 -17.55 -7.70
C PHE A 153 3.18 -18.75 -8.56
N ILE A 154 2.59 -19.80 -7.96
CA ILE A 154 2.29 -21.09 -8.66
C ILE A 154 0.81 -21.52 -8.59
N LYS A 155 -0.07 -20.88 -7.80
CA LYS A 155 -1.47 -21.34 -7.69
C LYS A 155 -2.40 -20.56 -8.61
N GLY A 156 -3.02 -21.27 -9.58
CA GLY A 156 -4.19 -20.79 -10.31
C GLY A 156 -3.93 -19.94 -11.55
N GLY A 157 -2.68 -19.80 -12.00
CA GLY A 157 -2.33 -19.02 -13.20
C GLY A 157 -2.11 -17.52 -12.96
N GLU A 158 -2.16 -17.08 -11.70
CA GLU A 158 -1.73 -15.75 -11.27
C GLU A 158 -0.23 -15.78 -10.96
N LEU A 159 0.55 -14.85 -11.51
CA LEU A 159 2.01 -14.79 -11.38
C LEU A 159 2.40 -13.63 -10.46
N GLY A 160 2.18 -13.79 -9.15
CA GLY A 160 2.73 -12.83 -8.19
C GLY A 160 4.23 -13.01 -8.01
N LEU A 161 4.98 -11.92 -8.08
CA LEU A 161 6.43 -11.92 -7.96
C LEU A 161 6.91 -11.60 -6.54
N GLY A 162 6.07 -10.98 -5.72
CA GLY A 162 6.39 -10.49 -4.38
C GLY A 162 6.06 -11.48 -3.26
N MET A 163 6.79 -11.42 -2.16
CA MET A 163 6.49 -12.19 -0.95
C MET A 163 5.18 -11.72 -0.31
N SER A 164 4.37 -12.64 0.20
CA SER A 164 3.17 -12.32 1.03
C SER A 164 3.44 -12.34 2.52
N VAL A 165 4.43 -13.13 2.94
CA VAL A 165 4.84 -13.23 4.34
C VAL A 165 5.48 -11.90 4.77
N PRO A 166 5.07 -11.35 5.91
CA PRO A 166 5.70 -10.15 6.42
C PRO A 166 7.13 -10.46 6.89
N ILE A 167 8.08 -9.60 6.51
CA ILE A 167 9.52 -9.77 6.79
C ILE A 167 10.17 -8.47 7.28
N GLY A 168 9.37 -7.47 7.66
CA GLY A 168 9.81 -6.21 8.25
C GLY A 168 9.42 -6.07 9.71
N HIS A 169 9.80 -4.93 10.27
CA HIS A 169 9.20 -4.40 11.49
C HIS A 169 7.81 -3.84 11.18
N LEU A 170 7.66 -3.14 10.05
CA LEU A 170 6.37 -2.71 9.50
C LEU A 170 6.24 -3.23 8.07
N ASP A 171 5.15 -3.95 7.79
CA ASP A 171 4.85 -4.51 6.48
C ASP A 171 3.57 -3.85 5.93
N PHE A 172 3.71 -3.09 4.86
CA PHE A 172 2.65 -2.32 4.22
C PHE A 172 2.05 -3.11 3.05
N TYR A 173 0.72 -3.25 3.06
CA TYR A 173 -0.06 -3.95 2.04
C TYR A 173 -1.08 -2.98 1.38
N PRO A 174 -0.62 -2.00 0.58
CA PRO A 174 -1.50 -1.12 -0.17
C PRO A 174 -2.43 -1.93 -1.07
N ASN A 175 -3.72 -1.64 -1.00
CA ASN A 175 -4.79 -2.34 -1.71
C ASN A 175 -4.83 -3.86 -1.44
N GLY A 176 -4.36 -4.28 -0.26
CA GLY A 176 -4.26 -5.69 0.13
C GLY A 176 -2.94 -6.36 -0.28
N GLY A 177 -2.08 -5.66 -1.02
CA GLY A 177 -0.74 -6.12 -1.38
C GLY A 177 -0.65 -7.04 -2.60
N GLU A 178 -1.79 -7.39 -3.21
CA GLU A 178 -1.83 -8.37 -4.32
C GLU A 178 -2.12 -7.75 -5.69
N ASN A 179 -3.21 -6.98 -5.79
CA ASN A 179 -3.73 -6.46 -7.06
C ASN A 179 -3.85 -4.95 -6.97
N GLN A 180 -2.98 -4.24 -7.67
CA GLN A 180 -2.88 -2.80 -7.58
C GLN A 180 -3.83 -2.13 -8.57
N PRO A 181 -4.54 -1.06 -8.15
CA PRO A 181 -5.37 -0.29 -9.05
C PRO A 181 -4.62 0.15 -10.30
N GLY A 182 -5.27 0.05 -11.45
CA GLY A 182 -4.66 0.40 -12.74
C GLY A 182 -3.77 -0.68 -13.36
N CYS A 183 -3.52 -1.82 -12.69
CA CYS A 183 -2.71 -2.92 -13.23
C CYS A 183 -3.46 -3.96 -14.08
N ASN A 184 -4.80 -3.97 -14.02
CA ASN A 184 -5.65 -4.88 -14.81
C ASN A 184 -5.97 -4.37 -16.22
N GLN A 185 -5.12 -3.52 -16.79
CA GLN A 185 -5.35 -2.94 -18.12
C GLN A 185 -4.93 -3.93 -19.21
N GLY A 186 -5.68 -4.01 -20.32
CA GLY A 186 -5.32 -4.90 -21.42
C GLY A 186 -3.90 -4.60 -21.97
N MET A 187 -3.16 -5.65 -22.32
CA MET A 187 -1.78 -5.63 -22.85
C MET A 187 -1.46 -4.45 -23.78
N MET A 188 -2.37 -4.15 -24.72
CA MET A 188 -2.19 -3.09 -25.72
C MET A 188 -2.01 -1.70 -25.10
N LYS A 189 -2.59 -1.43 -23.93
CA LYS A 189 -2.43 -0.14 -23.24
C LYS A 189 -1.03 0.03 -22.64
N TYR A 190 -0.38 -1.07 -22.24
CA TYR A 190 1.03 -1.06 -21.82
C TYR A 190 1.98 -0.92 -23.00
N ILE A 191 1.72 -1.63 -24.10
CA ILE A 191 2.50 -1.50 -25.33
C ILE A 191 2.47 -0.04 -25.83
N ASN A 192 1.29 0.59 -25.82
CA ASN A 192 1.16 2.00 -26.21
C ASN A 192 1.89 2.96 -25.25
N ARG A 193 1.92 2.66 -23.94
CA ARG A 193 2.67 3.45 -22.94
C ARG A 193 4.19 3.30 -23.09
N GLU A 194 4.66 2.18 -23.64
CA GLU A 194 6.07 1.91 -23.94
C GLU A 194 6.43 2.25 -25.40
N ASN A 195 5.86 3.32 -25.96
CA ASN A 195 6.09 3.79 -27.33
C ASN A 195 5.91 2.71 -28.42
N GLY A 196 5.04 1.72 -28.19
CA GLY A 196 4.79 0.61 -29.10
C GLY A 196 5.69 -0.62 -28.91
N SER A 197 6.59 -0.64 -27.93
CA SER A 197 7.47 -1.78 -27.67
C SER A 197 6.71 -2.96 -27.09
N PHE A 198 6.57 -4.05 -27.85
CA PHE A 198 5.90 -5.27 -27.40
C PHE A 198 6.60 -5.91 -26.21
N TYR A 199 7.94 -6.00 -26.23
CA TYR A 199 8.71 -6.62 -25.15
C TYR A 199 8.65 -5.82 -23.84
N GLN A 200 8.80 -4.50 -23.91
CA GLN A 200 8.69 -3.64 -22.72
C GLN A 200 7.25 -3.55 -22.23
N GLY A 201 6.28 -3.47 -23.14
CA GLY A 201 4.86 -3.51 -22.83
C GLY A 201 4.43 -4.82 -22.14
N MET A 202 4.95 -5.96 -22.60
CA MET A 202 4.74 -7.28 -21.99
C MET A 202 5.37 -7.37 -20.60
N ARG A 203 6.63 -6.92 -20.43
CA ARG A 203 7.28 -6.87 -19.11
C ARG A 203 6.51 -5.98 -18.13
N ARG A 204 6.06 -4.80 -18.58
CA ARG A 204 5.30 -3.88 -17.73
C ARG A 204 3.89 -4.36 -17.42
N PHE A 205 3.25 -5.07 -18.36
CA PHE A 205 1.97 -5.73 -18.11
C PHE A 205 2.12 -6.86 -17.07
N LEU A 206 3.14 -7.71 -17.20
CA LEU A 206 3.38 -8.84 -16.28
C LEU A 206 3.92 -8.41 -14.91
N ALA A 207 4.60 -7.27 -14.82
CA ALA A 207 5.21 -6.77 -13.60
C ALA A 207 4.54 -5.50 -13.05
N CYS A 208 3.35 -5.12 -13.52
CA CYS A 208 2.73 -3.85 -13.13
C CYS A 208 2.56 -3.75 -11.61
N ASP A 209 1.97 -4.79 -11.01
CA ASP A 209 1.79 -4.87 -9.56
C ASP A 209 3.14 -4.82 -8.84
N HIS A 210 4.15 -5.53 -9.35
CA HIS A 210 5.50 -5.57 -8.77
C HIS A 210 6.22 -4.22 -8.80
N VAL A 211 6.01 -3.43 -9.85
CA VAL A 211 6.59 -2.09 -10.06
C VAL A 211 5.97 -1.04 -9.11
N ARG A 212 4.74 -1.26 -8.64
CA ARG A 212 4.02 -0.27 -7.81
C ARG A 212 4.72 0.06 -6.51
N ALA A 213 5.45 -0.86 -5.90
CA ALA A 213 6.13 -0.59 -4.64
C ALA A 213 7.12 0.58 -4.75
N HIS A 214 7.93 0.62 -5.81
CA HIS A 214 8.87 1.74 -5.98
C HIS A 214 8.19 3.03 -6.47
N GLU A 215 7.05 2.94 -7.19
CA GLU A 215 6.25 4.11 -7.55
C GLU A 215 5.60 4.77 -6.31
N TYR A 216 5.03 3.95 -5.41
CA TYR A 216 4.48 4.44 -4.13
C TYR A 216 5.57 5.02 -3.24
N PHE A 217 6.72 4.34 -3.13
CA PHE A 217 7.85 4.86 -2.37
C PHE A 217 8.32 6.20 -2.93
N ASN A 218 8.47 6.32 -4.26
CA ASN A 218 8.89 7.56 -4.91
C ASN A 218 7.92 8.72 -4.60
N GLU A 219 6.61 8.50 -4.71
CA GLU A 219 5.61 9.53 -4.40
C GLU A 219 5.64 9.91 -2.90
N SER A 220 5.87 8.95 -2.00
CA SER A 220 5.91 9.16 -0.54
C SER A 220 6.98 10.16 -0.09
N ILE A 221 8.04 10.38 -0.89
CA ILE A 221 9.17 11.23 -0.51
C ILE A 221 8.72 12.69 -0.35
N ASN A 222 8.05 13.24 -1.37
CA ASN A 222 7.71 14.67 -1.45
C ASN A 222 6.21 14.95 -1.52
N THR A 223 5.35 13.97 -1.28
CA THR A 223 3.90 14.18 -1.26
C THR A 223 3.43 14.93 0.00
N VAL A 224 2.35 15.70 -0.17
CA VAL A 224 1.60 16.35 0.91
C VAL A 224 0.60 15.37 1.56
N CYS A 225 0.17 14.35 0.82
CA CYS A 225 -0.75 13.34 1.32
C CYS A 225 0.02 12.28 2.13
N ASN A 226 -0.60 11.70 3.17
CA ASN A 226 0.14 10.97 4.20
C ASN A 226 0.25 9.45 4.01
N PHE A 227 -0.11 8.86 2.86
CA PHE A 227 -0.04 7.41 2.59
C PHE A 227 -0.34 6.54 3.82
N VAL A 228 -1.40 6.90 4.56
CA VAL A 228 -1.61 6.37 5.90
C VAL A 228 -2.06 4.93 5.77
N ALA A 229 -1.38 4.05 6.47
CA ALA A 229 -1.72 2.64 6.58
C ALA A 229 -2.03 2.29 8.04
N ILE A 230 -2.97 1.37 8.23
CA ILE A 230 -3.52 1.04 9.54
C ILE A 230 -3.35 -0.45 9.81
N GLU A 231 -2.87 -0.77 10.99
CA GLU A 231 -2.72 -2.13 11.46
C GLU A 231 -4.07 -2.81 11.54
N CYS A 232 -4.14 -4.01 10.98
CA CYS A 232 -5.35 -4.82 11.01
C CYS A 232 -5.00 -6.30 10.85
N ASP A 233 -5.90 -7.19 11.29
CA ASP A 233 -5.65 -8.64 11.22
C ASP A 233 -5.76 -9.14 9.77
N SER A 234 -6.65 -8.55 8.98
CA SER A 234 -6.81 -8.84 7.56
C SER A 234 -7.20 -7.61 6.74
N TYR A 235 -6.94 -7.67 5.43
CA TYR A 235 -7.37 -6.62 4.51
C TYR A 235 -8.89 -6.46 4.47
N GLU A 236 -9.66 -7.56 4.63
CA GLU A 236 -11.12 -7.49 4.62
C GLU A 236 -11.68 -6.81 5.88
N GLU A 237 -11.09 -7.05 7.05
CA GLU A 237 -11.44 -6.30 8.27
C GLU A 237 -11.10 -4.82 8.15
N PHE A 238 -9.96 -4.49 7.53
CA PHE A 238 -9.61 -3.11 7.20
C PHE A 238 -10.67 -2.48 6.29
N LEU A 239 -11.07 -3.18 5.21
CA LEU A 239 -12.11 -2.72 4.30
C LEU A 239 -13.47 -2.59 4.97
N ASN A 240 -13.79 -3.41 5.97
CA ASN A 240 -15.04 -3.31 6.73
C ASN A 240 -15.00 -2.22 7.82
N GLY A 241 -13.83 -1.60 8.03
CA GLY A 241 -13.65 -0.46 8.93
C GLY A 241 -13.52 -0.84 10.40
N GLU A 242 -13.21 -2.10 10.69
CA GLU A 242 -13.04 -2.63 12.06
C GLU A 242 -11.76 -2.07 12.72
N CYS A 243 -10.78 -1.66 11.92
CA CYS A 243 -9.49 -1.11 12.36
C CYS A 243 -9.38 0.41 12.20
N PHE A 244 -10.47 1.14 11.95
CA PHE A 244 -10.44 2.54 11.49
C PHE A 244 -10.16 3.59 12.60
N SER A 245 -9.13 3.38 13.42
CA SER A 245 -8.66 4.36 14.41
C SER A 245 -7.19 4.14 14.78
N CYS A 246 -6.45 5.21 15.05
CA CYS A 246 -5.05 5.14 15.46
C CYS A 246 -4.87 5.13 16.98
N LEU A 247 -3.82 4.45 17.44
CA LEU A 247 -3.32 4.51 18.80
C LEU A 247 -2.90 5.95 19.14
N SER A 248 -3.44 6.47 20.23
CA SER A 248 -3.12 7.79 20.79
C SER A 248 -3.37 7.81 22.29
N ASP A 249 -2.90 8.85 22.99
CA ASP A 249 -3.13 9.02 24.44
C ASP A 249 -4.64 9.04 24.79
N THR A 250 -5.47 9.52 23.86
CA THR A 250 -6.94 9.56 23.98
C THR A 250 -7.64 8.31 23.45
N ASN A 251 -6.91 7.39 22.81
CA ASN A 251 -7.44 6.16 22.24
C ASN A 251 -6.41 5.01 22.40
N PRO A 252 -6.26 4.48 23.63
CA PRO A 252 -5.28 3.44 23.94
C PRO A 252 -5.57 2.10 23.25
N ASP A 253 -6.83 1.86 22.85
CA ASP A 253 -7.25 0.67 22.10
C ASP A 253 -7.11 0.84 20.58
N GLY A 254 -6.57 1.97 20.13
CA GLY A 254 -6.36 2.25 18.72
C GLY A 254 -5.27 1.37 18.08
N LYS A 255 -5.29 1.30 16.75
CA LYS A 255 -4.35 0.48 15.97
C LYS A 255 -3.05 1.22 15.68
N ILE A 256 -1.96 0.50 15.43
CA ILE A 256 -0.74 1.13 14.93
C ILE A 256 -1.04 1.75 13.56
N CYS A 257 -0.70 3.02 13.40
CA CYS A 257 -0.83 3.72 12.13
C CYS A 257 0.54 4.22 11.70
N ALA A 258 0.90 4.01 10.44
CA ALA A 258 2.14 4.50 9.91
C ALA A 258 1.96 5.03 8.49
N GLU A 259 2.74 6.04 8.15
CA GLU A 259 2.81 6.52 6.78
C GLU A 259 3.73 5.60 5.97
N MET A 260 3.18 4.99 4.92
CA MET A 260 3.94 4.10 4.03
C MET A 260 5.03 4.88 3.29
N GLY A 261 6.22 4.26 3.17
CA GLY A 261 7.35 4.81 2.41
C GLY A 261 8.30 5.67 3.24
N MET A 262 8.79 6.78 2.68
CA MET A 262 9.93 7.53 3.23
C MET A 262 9.77 7.95 4.70
N ARG A 263 8.54 8.25 5.15
CA ARG A 263 8.25 8.77 6.49
C ARG A 263 7.95 7.70 7.56
N SER A 264 7.96 6.41 7.21
CA SER A 264 7.62 5.30 8.12
C SER A 264 8.52 5.22 9.37
N LEU A 265 9.82 5.58 9.25
CA LEU A 265 10.78 5.57 10.37
C LEU A 265 10.35 6.45 11.54
N GLY A 266 9.70 7.59 11.28
CA GLY A 266 9.21 8.49 12.34
C GLY A 266 8.14 7.82 13.20
N HIS A 267 7.25 7.05 12.56
CA HIS A 267 6.20 6.26 13.21
C HIS A 267 6.79 5.08 13.97
N TRP A 268 7.73 4.36 13.36
CA TRP A 268 8.43 3.26 14.06
C TRP A 268 9.10 3.74 15.35
N LYS A 269 9.82 4.87 15.33
CA LYS A 269 10.44 5.43 16.54
C LYS A 269 9.44 5.75 17.65
N LYS A 270 8.20 6.11 17.28
CA LYS A 270 7.11 6.36 18.24
C LYS A 270 6.59 5.05 18.85
N TYR A 271 6.39 4.01 18.04
CA TYR A 271 5.75 2.77 18.49
C TYR A 271 6.71 1.72 19.04
N ALA A 272 7.97 1.70 18.60
CA ALA A 272 8.95 0.68 18.96
C ALA A 272 9.13 0.49 20.47
N PRO A 273 9.20 1.54 21.32
CA PRO A 273 9.30 1.37 22.77
C PRO A 273 8.08 0.65 23.37
N THR A 274 6.88 1.00 22.91
CA THR A 274 5.62 0.39 23.36
C THR A 274 5.55 -1.07 22.92
N ILE A 275 5.86 -1.34 21.66
CA ILE A 275 5.89 -2.68 21.08
C ILE A 275 6.89 -3.57 21.83
N ALA A 276 8.12 -3.09 22.05
CA ALA A 276 9.14 -3.84 22.78
C ALA A 276 8.73 -4.19 24.21
N SER A 277 7.91 -3.36 24.86
CA SER A 277 7.41 -3.63 26.21
C SER A 277 6.25 -4.64 26.28
N SER A 278 5.54 -4.85 25.17
CA SER A 278 4.36 -5.73 25.10
C SER A 278 4.65 -7.12 24.52
N LEU A 279 5.88 -7.38 24.08
CA LEU A 279 6.22 -8.59 23.34
C LEU A 279 6.91 -9.65 24.18
N ASP A 280 6.52 -10.91 23.92
CA ASP A 280 7.36 -12.05 24.23
C ASP A 280 8.64 -11.95 23.37
N PRO A 281 9.84 -11.96 23.98
CA PRO A 281 11.11 -11.90 23.25
C PRO A 281 11.30 -13.03 22.21
N ASN A 282 10.47 -14.07 22.22
CA ASN A 282 10.48 -15.15 21.22
C ASN A 282 9.53 -14.95 20.03
N THR A 283 8.71 -13.89 20.01
CA THR A 283 7.80 -13.57 18.90
C THR A 283 7.96 -12.12 18.50
N SER A 284 8.62 -11.85 17.36
CA SER A 284 8.50 -10.54 16.73
C SER A 284 7.09 -10.41 16.13
N PRO A 285 6.31 -9.37 16.47
CA PRO A 285 5.02 -9.14 15.87
C PRO A 285 5.31 -8.58 14.48
N HIS A 286 4.96 -9.34 13.47
CA HIS A 286 4.96 -8.83 12.12
C HIS A 286 3.74 -7.93 11.95
N ILE A 287 3.93 -6.62 11.99
CA ILE A 287 2.84 -5.63 11.96
C ILE A 287 2.41 -5.43 10.51
N ARG A 288 1.20 -5.91 10.18
CA ARG A 288 0.59 -5.73 8.85
C ARG A 288 -0.25 -4.48 8.81
N LEU A 289 0.11 -3.55 7.94
CA LEU A 289 -0.55 -2.25 7.76
C LEU A 289 -1.22 -2.17 6.39
N TYR A 290 -2.51 -1.85 6.36
CA TYR A 290 -3.28 -1.75 5.11
C TYR A 290 -3.62 -0.31 4.76
N SER A 291 -3.62 0.00 3.47
CA SER A 291 -3.99 1.31 2.93
C SER A 291 -4.68 1.16 1.57
N LEU A 292 -5.16 2.25 1.00
CA LEU A 292 -5.76 2.32 -0.33
C LEU A 292 -5.06 3.37 -1.18
N THR A 293 -4.81 3.06 -2.44
CA THR A 293 -4.19 3.98 -3.40
C THR A 293 -5.02 4.10 -4.68
N ASN A 294 -4.76 5.13 -5.48
CA ASN A 294 -5.34 5.28 -6.81
C ASN A 294 -4.60 4.43 -7.86
N GLY A 295 -5.23 4.26 -9.03
CA GLY A 295 -4.62 3.54 -10.15
C GLY A 295 -3.69 4.37 -11.05
N ASP A 296 -3.58 5.67 -10.83
CA ASP A 296 -2.64 6.55 -11.53
C ASP A 296 -2.16 7.62 -10.53
N SER A 297 -0.98 8.22 -10.77
CA SER A 297 -0.45 9.26 -9.88
C SER A 297 -1.33 10.53 -9.95
N PRO A 298 -1.59 11.23 -8.83
CA PRO A 298 -1.15 10.90 -7.46
C PRO A 298 -1.84 9.63 -6.90
N PHE A 299 -1.01 8.69 -6.46
CA PHE A 299 -1.43 7.41 -5.89
C PHE A 299 -2.00 7.57 -4.49
N CYS A 300 -1.48 8.53 -3.72
CA CYS A 300 -1.90 8.75 -2.35
C CYS A 300 -3.39 9.10 -2.28
N THR A 301 -4.09 8.48 -1.33
CA THR A 301 -5.50 8.78 -1.04
C THR A 301 -5.70 9.13 0.43
N TYR A 302 -6.80 9.83 0.69
CA TYR A 302 -7.33 10.04 2.03
C TYR A 302 -8.37 8.96 2.30
N LEU A 303 -8.32 8.37 3.49
CA LEU A 303 -9.21 7.28 3.88
C LEU A 303 -10.52 7.83 4.44
N TYR A 304 -11.62 7.28 3.95
CA TYR A 304 -12.98 7.53 4.41
C TYR A 304 -13.65 6.22 4.74
N LYS A 305 -14.48 6.20 5.79
CA LYS A 305 -15.34 5.06 6.13
C LYS A 305 -16.79 5.46 5.94
N VAL A 306 -17.54 4.70 5.15
CA VAL A 306 -18.98 4.83 4.98
C VAL A 306 -19.70 3.71 5.71
N THR A 307 -20.75 4.06 6.45
CA THR A 307 -21.72 3.12 7.02
C THR A 307 -23.09 3.41 6.44
N LEU A 308 -23.58 2.51 5.60
CA LEU A 308 -24.90 2.58 4.97
C LEU A 308 -25.91 1.79 5.81
N ASN A 309 -26.96 2.45 6.26
CA ASN A 309 -28.09 1.84 6.97
C ASN A 309 -29.30 1.80 6.04
N LEU A 310 -29.78 0.59 5.75
CA LEU A 310 -31.01 0.39 4.98
C LEU A 310 -32.22 0.44 5.91
N ALA A 311 -33.32 0.97 5.40
CA ALA A 311 -34.51 1.18 6.20
C ALA A 311 -35.11 -0.15 6.69
N ASN A 312 -35.56 -0.14 7.94
CA ASN A 312 -36.29 -1.25 8.55
C ASN A 312 -37.82 -0.98 8.63
N SER A 313 -38.30 -0.02 7.83
CA SER A 313 -39.71 0.35 7.76
C SER A 313 -40.56 -0.77 7.16
N GLN A 314 -41.87 -0.74 7.43
CA GLN A 314 -42.79 -1.74 6.89
C GLN A 314 -42.75 -1.76 5.35
N LEU A 315 -42.74 -0.58 4.72
CA LEU A 315 -42.57 -0.44 3.26
C LEU A 315 -41.31 -1.13 2.74
N SER A 316 -40.17 -1.00 3.45
CA SER A 316 -38.94 -1.66 3.04
C SER A 316 -39.01 -3.18 3.22
N LYS A 317 -39.71 -3.67 4.25
CA LYS A 317 -39.88 -5.12 4.49
C LYS A 317 -40.85 -5.74 3.49
N ASP A 318 -41.95 -5.05 3.20
CA ASP A 318 -42.94 -5.45 2.21
C ASP A 318 -42.32 -5.50 0.82
N HIS A 319 -41.47 -4.51 0.50
CA HIS A 319 -40.64 -4.56 -0.69
C HIS A 319 -39.55 -5.62 -0.60
N GLY A 320 -38.93 -5.91 0.53
CA GLY A 320 -37.84 -6.91 0.59
C GLY A 320 -36.53 -6.44 -0.04
N GLY A 321 -35.56 -7.35 -0.10
CA GLY A 321 -34.19 -7.04 -0.51
C GLY A 321 -33.96 -7.04 -2.03
N GLU A 322 -32.91 -6.36 -2.46
CA GLU A 322 -32.52 -6.24 -3.87
C GLU A 322 -31.03 -6.46 -4.08
N VAL A 323 -30.64 -6.87 -5.29
CA VAL A 323 -29.24 -7.01 -5.69
C VAL A 323 -28.80 -5.74 -6.40
N GLY A 324 -27.63 -5.21 -6.07
CA GLY A 324 -27.10 -4.05 -6.78
C GLY A 324 -25.78 -3.62 -6.21
N HIS A 325 -25.33 -2.42 -6.57
CA HIS A 325 -24.11 -1.82 -6.01
C HIS A 325 -24.35 -0.33 -5.74
N PHE A 326 -23.58 0.24 -4.81
CA PHE A 326 -23.70 1.65 -4.46
C PHE A 326 -22.44 2.42 -4.85
N LEU A 327 -22.66 3.50 -5.60
CA LEU A 327 -21.65 4.50 -5.86
C LEU A 327 -21.81 5.69 -4.91
N VAL A 328 -20.67 6.21 -4.46
CA VAL A 328 -20.58 7.29 -3.49
C VAL A 328 -19.71 8.39 -4.07
N GLN A 329 -20.20 9.63 -4.03
CA GLN A 329 -19.40 10.83 -4.26
C GLN A 329 -19.52 11.75 -3.05
N LEU A 330 -18.38 12.11 -2.47
CA LEU A 330 -18.27 13.06 -1.37
C LEU A 330 -18.33 14.49 -1.92
N GLU A 331 -19.10 15.35 -1.27
CA GLU A 331 -19.14 16.78 -1.56
C GLU A 331 -18.73 17.56 -0.31
N GLY A 332 -17.50 18.09 -0.32
CA GLY A 332 -16.96 18.83 0.82
C GLY A 332 -16.82 20.33 0.57
N THR A 333 -16.15 21.02 1.48
CA THR A 333 -15.87 22.47 1.40
C THR A 333 -14.96 22.84 0.24
N ASP A 334 -13.99 21.98 -0.07
CA ASP A 334 -12.86 22.34 -0.93
C ASP A 334 -13.03 21.77 -2.33
N SER A 335 -13.55 20.54 -2.42
CA SER A 335 -13.77 19.86 -3.69
C SER A 335 -14.82 18.76 -3.59
N LYS A 336 -15.12 18.11 -4.73
CA LYS A 336 -15.91 16.88 -4.79
C LYS A 336 -15.00 15.71 -5.11
N SER A 337 -15.34 14.52 -4.63
CA SER A 337 -14.66 13.31 -5.05
C SER A 337 -15.12 12.85 -6.43
N LYS A 338 -14.38 11.92 -7.04
CA LYS A 338 -14.93 11.08 -8.12
C LYS A 338 -16.11 10.25 -7.58
N LEU A 339 -16.99 9.83 -8.49
CA LEU A 339 -18.03 8.86 -8.17
C LEU A 339 -17.38 7.47 -8.10
N LEU A 340 -17.33 6.89 -6.91
CA LEU A 340 -16.61 5.65 -6.62
C LEU A 340 -17.60 4.52 -6.36
N ASN A 341 -17.38 3.35 -6.96
CA ASN A 341 -18.12 2.13 -6.63
C ASN A 341 -17.62 1.59 -5.29
N VAL A 342 -18.25 2.01 -4.19
CA VAL A 342 -17.77 1.72 -2.82
C VAL A 342 -18.31 0.38 -2.33
N PHE A 343 -19.61 0.14 -2.49
CA PHE A 343 -20.19 -1.15 -2.15
C PHE A 343 -20.41 -1.95 -3.42
N LYS A 344 -19.64 -3.04 -3.56
CA LYS A 344 -19.71 -3.96 -4.69
C LYS A 344 -21.08 -4.63 -4.78
N GLU A 345 -21.30 -5.28 -5.93
CA GLU A 345 -22.53 -5.99 -6.19
C GLU A 345 -22.81 -7.09 -5.17
N GLN A 346 -23.95 -6.98 -4.48
CA GLN A 346 -24.41 -7.98 -3.52
C GLN A 346 -25.91 -7.83 -3.25
N HIS A 347 -26.46 -8.79 -2.50
CA HIS A 347 -27.83 -8.71 -2.01
C HIS A 347 -27.94 -7.85 -0.75
N TYR A 348 -28.81 -6.85 -0.79
CA TYR A 348 -29.09 -5.90 0.28
C TYR A 348 -30.45 -6.17 0.89
N LYS A 349 -30.49 -6.50 2.18
CA LYS A 349 -31.74 -6.82 2.89
C LYS A 349 -32.28 -5.60 3.65
N PRO A 350 -33.61 -5.48 3.85
CA PRO A 350 -34.18 -4.44 4.71
C PRO A 350 -33.55 -4.47 6.11
N GLY A 351 -33.25 -3.29 6.66
CA GLY A 351 -32.64 -3.13 7.98
C GLY A 351 -31.17 -3.56 8.10
N SER A 352 -30.48 -3.95 7.01
CA SER A 352 -29.05 -4.25 7.11
C SER A 352 -28.18 -3.01 7.19
N VAL A 353 -27.01 -3.21 7.80
CA VAL A 353 -25.95 -2.23 7.92
C VAL A 353 -24.75 -2.73 7.12
N HIS A 354 -24.21 -1.87 6.27
CA HIS A 354 -23.04 -2.18 5.45
C HIS A 354 -21.96 -1.12 5.69
N ARG A 355 -20.73 -1.57 5.94
CA ARG A 355 -19.59 -0.68 6.17
C ARG A 355 -18.56 -0.88 5.07
N ARG A 356 -17.90 0.21 4.69
CA ARG A 356 -16.75 0.13 3.79
C ARG A 356 -15.78 1.27 4.01
N VAL A 357 -14.49 0.97 4.02
CA VAL A 357 -13.40 1.93 3.88
C VAL A 357 -13.07 2.10 2.40
N PHE A 358 -12.88 3.34 1.97
CA PHE A 358 -12.48 3.66 0.61
C PHE A 358 -11.50 4.85 0.59
N GLY A 359 -10.62 4.87 -0.42
CA GLY A 359 -9.69 5.95 -0.66
C GLY A 359 -10.25 6.97 -1.63
N SER A 360 -10.06 8.26 -1.36
CA SER A 360 -10.41 9.34 -2.30
C SER A 360 -9.49 10.56 -2.19
N ASN A 361 -9.69 11.55 -3.06
CA ASN A 361 -9.04 12.85 -2.91
C ASN A 361 -9.57 13.59 -1.69
N TYR A 362 -8.76 14.50 -1.14
CA TYR A 362 -9.19 15.39 -0.06
C TYR A 362 -10.32 16.32 -0.53
N VAL A 363 -11.43 16.31 0.21
CA VAL A 363 -12.60 17.15 -0.08
C VAL A 363 -12.84 18.27 0.95
N GLY A 364 -11.99 18.38 1.97
CA GLY A 364 -12.23 19.25 3.12
C GLY A 364 -13.31 18.69 4.04
N THR A 365 -14.04 19.58 4.74
CA THR A 365 -15.15 19.19 5.60
C THR A 365 -16.33 18.72 4.74
N ILE A 366 -16.84 17.52 4.99
CA ILE A 366 -17.94 16.95 4.21
C ILE A 366 -19.24 17.70 4.53
N LYS A 367 -19.98 18.09 3.48
CA LYS A 367 -21.28 18.77 3.57
C LYS A 367 -22.43 17.86 3.16
N SER A 368 -22.23 17.07 2.11
CA SER A 368 -23.23 16.15 1.57
C SER A 368 -22.56 14.98 0.87
N VAL A 369 -23.35 13.94 0.61
CA VAL A 369 -22.93 12.77 -0.16
C VAL A 369 -23.93 12.52 -1.26
N LEU A 370 -23.45 12.39 -2.50
CA LEU A 370 -24.24 11.85 -3.59
C LEU A 370 -24.16 10.33 -3.54
N LEU A 371 -25.30 9.68 -3.31
CA LEU A 371 -25.45 8.24 -3.29
C LEU A 371 -26.21 7.81 -4.55
N VAL A 372 -25.63 6.90 -5.32
CA VAL A 372 -26.24 6.31 -6.51
C VAL A 372 -26.35 4.82 -6.26
N TRP A 373 -27.52 4.23 -6.54
CA TRP A 373 -27.69 2.79 -6.50
C TRP A 373 -28.02 2.29 -7.90
N ASN A 374 -27.25 1.30 -8.34
CA ASN A 374 -27.41 0.70 -9.65
C ASN A 374 -27.70 -0.78 -9.51
N HIS A 375 -28.58 -1.25 -10.39
CA HIS A 375 -28.95 -2.65 -10.55
C HIS A 375 -28.38 -3.14 -11.89
N SER A 376 -27.80 -4.34 -11.91
CA SER A 376 -27.03 -4.87 -13.05
C SER A 376 -27.73 -5.97 -13.82
N THR A 377 -28.73 -6.64 -13.24
CA THR A 377 -29.53 -7.64 -13.93
C THR A 377 -30.76 -7.01 -14.59
N THR A 378 -31.08 -7.41 -15.82
CA THR A 378 -32.29 -6.95 -16.53
C THR A 378 -33.56 -7.62 -16.02
N MET A 379 -33.45 -8.70 -15.25
CA MET A 379 -34.53 -9.32 -14.48
C MET A 379 -33.99 -9.84 -13.15
N ASN A 380 -34.64 -9.50 -12.04
CA ASN A 380 -34.42 -10.18 -10.76
C ASN A 380 -35.19 -11.52 -10.79
N ILE A 381 -34.57 -12.55 -11.37
CA ILE A 381 -35.15 -13.90 -11.56
C ILE A 381 -35.55 -14.55 -10.23
N LEU A 382 -34.96 -14.09 -9.11
CA LEU A 382 -35.27 -14.60 -7.77
C LEU A 382 -36.54 -13.99 -7.17
N THR A 383 -36.95 -12.79 -7.58
CA THR A 383 -38.14 -12.12 -7.02
C THR A 383 -39.34 -12.05 -7.98
N TRP A 384 -39.16 -12.37 -9.27
CA TRP A 384 -40.24 -12.33 -10.30
C TRP A 384 -40.99 -10.98 -10.35
N ARG A 385 -40.30 -9.87 -10.05
CA ARG A 385 -40.90 -8.52 -10.02
C ARG A 385 -40.82 -7.83 -11.37
N PHE A 386 -41.95 -7.25 -11.78
CA PHE A 386 -42.08 -6.41 -12.98
C PHE A 386 -42.01 -4.90 -12.68
N GLU A 387 -41.87 -4.53 -11.40
CA GLU A 387 -41.69 -3.14 -10.97
C GLU A 387 -40.21 -2.75 -11.02
N ALA A 388 -39.93 -1.45 -11.14
CA ALA A 388 -38.56 -0.94 -11.08
C ALA A 388 -37.93 -1.35 -9.74
N PRO A 389 -36.70 -1.88 -9.73
CA PRO A 389 -36.06 -2.27 -8.49
C PRO A 389 -35.82 -1.02 -7.63
N VAL A 390 -36.12 -1.12 -6.33
CA VAL A 390 -36.06 -0.03 -5.37
C VAL A 390 -35.31 -0.46 -4.11
N ILE A 391 -34.49 0.45 -3.56
CA ILE A 391 -33.89 0.27 -2.24
C ILE A 391 -34.24 1.41 -1.30
N TYR A 392 -34.56 1.10 -0.04
CA TYR A 392 -34.88 2.10 0.97
C TYR A 392 -33.66 2.37 1.86
N VAL A 393 -33.13 3.58 1.79
CA VAL A 393 -31.98 4.02 2.60
C VAL A 393 -32.50 4.83 3.78
N GLU A 394 -32.09 4.49 5.00
CA GLU A 394 -32.44 5.23 6.21
C GLU A 394 -31.44 6.35 6.49
N SER A 395 -30.16 6.00 6.51
CA SER A 395 -29.08 6.96 6.75
C SER A 395 -27.76 6.44 6.23
N LEU A 396 -26.81 7.36 6.07
CA LEU A 396 -25.44 7.09 5.72
C LEU A 396 -24.54 7.91 6.63
N THR A 397 -23.61 7.24 7.30
CA THR A 397 -22.61 7.91 8.14
C THR A 397 -21.26 7.89 7.43
N ILE A 398 -20.63 9.05 7.25
CA ILE A 398 -19.24 9.16 6.80
C ILE A 398 -18.33 9.53 7.97
N GLU A 399 -17.23 8.80 8.09
CA GLU A 399 -16.12 9.11 8.98
C GLU A 399 -14.87 9.42 8.14
N THR A 400 -14.24 10.57 8.39
CA THR A 400 -12.96 10.96 7.77
C THR A 400 -11.82 10.52 8.66
N PHE A 401 -10.82 9.84 8.11
CA PHE A 401 -9.70 9.37 8.93
C PHE A 401 -8.83 10.52 9.46
N ASN A 402 -8.41 11.44 8.58
CA ASN A 402 -7.42 12.46 8.91
C ASN A 402 -7.95 13.61 9.79
N ILE A 403 -9.23 13.96 9.67
CA ILE A 403 -9.85 15.08 10.40
C ILE A 403 -10.63 14.58 11.63
N GLY A 404 -10.97 13.29 11.68
CA GLY A 404 -11.83 12.73 12.72
C GLY A 404 -13.30 13.20 12.64
N GLN A 405 -13.73 13.82 11.54
CA GLN A 405 -15.14 14.18 11.33
C GLN A 405 -15.97 12.90 11.21
N LYS A 406 -17.07 12.83 11.97
CA LYS A 406 -18.13 11.83 11.83
C LYS A 406 -19.44 12.55 11.54
N LEU A 407 -20.03 12.30 10.37
CA LEU A 407 -21.23 12.98 9.89
C LEU A 407 -22.29 11.96 9.50
N LYS A 408 -23.45 12.02 10.14
CA LYS A 408 -24.64 11.28 9.72
C LYS A 408 -25.40 12.11 8.68
N LEU A 409 -25.88 11.44 7.65
CA LEU A 409 -26.57 12.02 6.52
C LEU A 409 -27.85 11.21 6.26
N CYS A 410 -28.93 11.89 5.93
CA CYS A 410 -30.23 11.30 5.64
C CYS A 410 -30.70 11.70 4.24
N PRO A 411 -31.56 10.89 3.60
CA PRO A 411 -32.24 11.31 2.38
C PRO A 411 -33.23 12.45 2.70
N PRO A 412 -33.47 13.39 1.77
CA PRO A 412 -34.33 14.56 2.01
C PRO A 412 -35.81 14.20 2.24
N LYS A 413 -36.26 13.02 1.77
CA LYS A 413 -37.53 12.38 2.10
C LYS A 413 -37.30 10.87 2.15
N LEU A 414 -38.12 10.13 2.92
CA LEU A 414 -38.20 8.65 2.90
C LEU A 414 -38.79 8.20 1.55
N ILE A 415 -38.00 8.32 0.48
CA ILE A 415 -38.37 7.89 -0.87
C ILE A 415 -37.43 6.76 -1.25
N ALA A 416 -38.03 5.65 -1.65
CA ALA A 416 -37.51 4.66 -2.58
C ALA A 416 -36.37 5.18 -3.47
N LEU A 417 -35.15 4.67 -3.33
CA LEU A 417 -34.09 4.90 -4.31
C LEU A 417 -34.29 3.92 -5.46
N GLU A 418 -34.87 4.40 -6.56
CA GLU A 418 -34.98 3.62 -7.79
C GLU A 418 -33.60 3.46 -8.44
N ALA A 419 -33.38 2.32 -9.11
CA ALA A 419 -32.12 2.04 -9.77
C ALA A 419 -31.78 3.10 -10.83
N GLY A 420 -30.53 3.59 -10.80
CA GLY A 420 -30.03 4.63 -11.71
C GLY A 420 -30.38 6.06 -11.28
N LEU A 421 -31.22 6.25 -10.26
CA LEU A 421 -31.41 7.55 -9.65
C LEU A 421 -30.32 7.84 -8.60
N SER A 422 -30.16 9.11 -8.29
CA SER A 422 -29.19 9.59 -7.30
C SER A 422 -29.88 10.40 -6.23
N PHE A 423 -29.49 10.21 -4.97
CA PHE A 423 -29.91 11.06 -3.87
C PHE A 423 -28.73 11.82 -3.30
N ARG A 424 -28.96 13.11 -3.08
CA ARG A 424 -28.08 13.95 -2.28
C ARG A 424 -28.47 13.80 -0.82
N MET A 425 -27.67 13.03 -0.08
CA MET A 425 -27.78 12.83 1.36
C MET A 425 -27.27 14.09 2.08
N ILE A 426 -28.06 14.63 3.01
CA ILE A 426 -27.78 15.87 3.74
C ILE A 426 -27.74 15.62 5.26
N PRO A 427 -27.07 16.48 6.05
CA PRO A 427 -26.94 16.29 7.49
C PRO A 427 -28.26 16.09 8.24
N CYS A 428 -28.22 15.11 9.14
CA CYS A 428 -29.19 14.74 10.17
C CYS A 428 -28.41 14.06 11.31
#